data_AF-A0A244EFI4-F1
#
_entry.id   AF-A0A244EFI4-F1
#
_cell.length_a   1.000
_cell.length_b   1.000
_cell.length_c   1.000
_cell.angle_alpha   90.00
_cell.angle_beta   90.00
_cell.angle_gamma   90.00
#
_symmetry.space_group_name_H-M   'P 1'
#
loop_
_entity.id
_entity.type
_entity.pdbx_description
1 polymer ?
#
loop_
_entity_poly.entity_id
_entity_poly.type
_entity_poly.pdbx_seq_one_letter_code
_entity_poly.pdbx_strand_id
1 'polypeptide(L)'
;MTSATSEPNPPAPLTEPPAPRPPSRRRLWLGSLAALVVVLALGGGAWYLIKRSSEPAGGRAGFGGGGSTVGHAEARKHRLAVTIDALGTVTPLATITLKPQVGGVLTEVLYTEGQTVSKGQLLARIDPRPYEQAQAQAQGTRVRDEAQLEAARVTLARYRTLLGQDSIARQDVDTQAALVKQLEGTVITDRAAEAAAKLNVEYTRITAPVAGRIGLRTVDPGNTVTANAATGIAVITQMNPIDVQFAVPQDRLPDIQAQLAKGEPLPVKAMDRTRTTELDTGTFSTLDNVVDTSTGTVKGKARFANAKTTLFPNQFVNIQMTLRTIEALVVPVTAVRTGPEGTFVYVINEDRKVSMRAVKRGETTVELVAITEGLQPGELVVTEGGDRLKDGAQVILQGEKPVAGPRPGASGPRGQGQGERRRRAPPQ
;
A
#
# COMPACT_ATOMS: atom_id res chain seq x y z
N MET A 1 59.66 -21.25 19.73
CA MET A 1 58.26 -21.24 20.20
C MET A 1 57.77 -19.80 20.08
N THR A 2 57.22 -19.39 18.92
CA THR A 2 55.77 -19.38 18.55
C THR A 2 55.01 -18.27 19.32
N SER A 3 54.30 -17.28 18.78
CA SER A 3 53.57 -17.11 17.50
C SER A 3 53.30 -15.60 17.27
N ALA A 4 53.58 -15.04 16.09
CA ALA A 4 52.63 -14.75 14.99
C ALA A 4 51.72 -13.52 15.18
N THR A 5 52.20 -12.35 14.72
CA THR A 5 51.40 -11.19 14.30
C THR A 5 50.97 -11.41 12.84
N SER A 6 49.66 -11.40 12.57
CA SER A 6 49.09 -11.52 11.24
C SER A 6 48.76 -10.12 10.68
N GLU A 7 49.56 -9.63 9.74
CA GLU A 7 49.21 -8.53 8.86
C GLU A 7 48.77 -9.05 7.47
N PRO A 8 47.86 -8.33 6.78
CA PRO A 8 47.19 -8.81 5.59
C PRO A 8 48.06 -8.70 4.33
N ASN A 9 47.96 -9.72 3.49
CA ASN A 9 48.64 -9.87 2.20
C ASN A 9 48.18 -8.77 1.21
N PRO A 10 49.08 -8.06 0.50
CA PRO A 10 48.68 -7.15 -0.58
C PRO A 10 48.20 -7.95 -1.81
N PRO A 11 47.23 -7.43 -2.58
CA PRO A 11 46.78 -8.10 -3.79
C PRO A 11 47.86 -8.10 -4.87
N ALA A 12 47.99 -9.22 -5.58
CA ALA A 12 48.92 -9.43 -6.68
C ALA A 12 48.66 -8.44 -7.84
N PRO A 13 49.72 -8.00 -8.56
CA PRO A 13 49.56 -7.14 -9.72
C PRO A 13 48.87 -7.89 -10.88
N LEU A 14 47.89 -7.22 -11.50
CA LEU A 14 47.21 -7.69 -12.71
C LEU A 14 48.22 -7.78 -13.86
N THR A 15 48.44 -9.00 -14.36
CA THR A 15 49.21 -9.25 -15.57
C THR A 15 48.41 -8.76 -16.79
N GLU A 16 48.95 -7.74 -17.47
CA GLU A 16 48.50 -7.37 -18.82
C GLU A 16 48.69 -8.54 -19.80
N PRO A 17 47.69 -8.86 -20.63
CA PRO A 17 47.87 -9.82 -21.72
C PRO A 17 48.73 -9.22 -22.84
N PRO A 18 49.60 -10.01 -23.49
CA PRO A 18 50.48 -9.51 -24.55
C PRO A 18 49.70 -9.14 -25.82
N ALA A 19 50.12 -8.04 -26.45
CA ALA A 19 49.55 -7.55 -27.71
C ALA A 19 49.66 -8.60 -28.85
N PRO A 20 48.60 -8.84 -29.63
CA PRO A 20 48.64 -9.78 -30.74
C PRO A 20 49.46 -9.22 -31.92
N ARG A 21 50.38 -10.04 -32.45
CA ARG A 21 51.16 -9.75 -33.67
C ARG A 21 50.25 -9.76 -34.90
N PRO A 22 50.40 -8.83 -35.86
CA PRO A 22 49.60 -8.85 -37.09
C PRO A 22 49.98 -10.04 -37.98
N PRO A 23 49.00 -10.75 -38.58
CA PRO A 23 49.29 -11.82 -39.54
C PRO A 23 49.83 -11.28 -40.86
N SER A 24 50.69 -12.08 -41.50
CA SER A 24 51.40 -11.73 -42.73
C SER A 24 50.48 -11.65 -43.96
N ARG A 25 50.72 -10.63 -44.80
CA ARG A 25 49.91 -10.22 -45.98
C ARG A 25 49.66 -11.28 -47.06
N ARG A 26 50.21 -12.49 -46.97
CA ARG A 26 50.01 -13.56 -47.98
C ARG A 26 48.81 -14.47 -47.73
N ARG A 27 48.22 -14.52 -46.53
CA ARG A 27 47.04 -15.36 -46.22
C ARG A 27 45.68 -14.65 -46.35
N LEU A 28 45.67 -13.33 -46.54
CA LEU A 28 44.44 -12.54 -46.70
C LEU A 28 43.78 -12.71 -48.08
N TRP A 29 44.55 -12.93 -49.15
CA TRP A 29 44.01 -13.06 -50.51
C TRP A 29 43.32 -14.40 -50.78
N LEU A 30 43.75 -15.47 -50.12
CA LEU A 30 43.13 -16.80 -50.26
C LEU A 30 41.81 -16.91 -49.50
N GLY A 31 41.68 -16.23 -48.35
CA GLY A 31 40.43 -16.20 -47.57
C GLY A 31 39.32 -15.38 -48.22
N SER A 32 39.67 -14.24 -48.85
CA SER A 32 38.70 -13.39 -49.56
C SER A 32 38.13 -14.06 -50.81
N LEU A 33 38.93 -14.88 -51.50
CA LEU A 33 38.47 -15.58 -52.71
C LEU A 33 37.51 -16.73 -52.38
N ALA A 34 37.74 -17.45 -51.27
CA ALA A 34 36.83 -18.48 -50.77
C ALA A 34 35.50 -17.88 -50.27
N ALA A 35 35.53 -16.71 -49.62
CA ALA A 35 34.33 -16.01 -49.17
C ALA A 35 33.46 -15.52 -50.34
N LEU A 36 34.07 -15.06 -51.44
CA LEU A 36 33.34 -14.60 -52.63
C LEU A 36 32.58 -15.74 -53.33
N VAL A 37 33.17 -16.94 -53.38
CA VAL A 37 32.53 -18.12 -53.98
C VAL A 37 31.33 -18.60 -53.15
N VAL A 38 31.41 -18.52 -51.82
CA VAL A 38 30.29 -18.87 -50.93
C VAL A 38 29.15 -17.87 -51.05
N VAL A 39 29.44 -16.57 -51.18
CA VAL A 39 28.42 -15.53 -51.39
C VAL A 39 27.74 -15.68 -52.76
N LEU A 40 28.47 -16.05 -53.81
CA LEU A 40 27.90 -16.35 -55.13
C LEU A 40 27.05 -17.63 -55.13
N ALA A 41 27.45 -18.66 -54.37
CA ALA A 41 26.65 -19.88 -54.22
C ALA A 41 25.34 -19.64 -53.44
N LEU A 42 25.39 -18.83 -52.38
CA LEU A 42 24.19 -18.44 -51.61
C LEU A 42 23.28 -17.49 -52.40
N GLY A 43 23.84 -16.55 -53.16
CA GLY A 43 23.08 -15.67 -54.06
C GLY A 43 22.42 -16.43 -55.22
N GLY A 44 23.13 -17.40 -55.80
CA GLY A 44 22.60 -18.28 -56.84
C GLY A 44 21.50 -19.22 -56.32
N GLY A 45 21.64 -19.74 -55.09
CA GLY A 45 20.63 -20.56 -54.42
C GLY A 45 19.36 -19.78 -54.07
N ALA A 46 19.49 -18.55 -53.58
CA ALA A 46 18.36 -17.67 -53.30
C ALA A 46 17.61 -17.27 -54.59
N TRP A 47 18.33 -16.97 -55.67
CA TRP A 47 17.71 -16.65 -56.96
C TRP A 47 16.98 -17.85 -57.59
N TYR A 48 17.55 -19.05 -57.46
CA TYR A 48 16.93 -20.28 -57.95
C TYR A 48 15.65 -20.67 -57.17
N LEU A 49 15.60 -20.39 -55.87
CA LEU A 49 14.40 -20.64 -55.04
C LEU A 49 13.29 -19.60 -55.26
N ILE A 50 13.63 -18.34 -55.52
CA ILE A 50 12.65 -17.27 -55.81
C ILE A 50 12.03 -17.45 -57.21
N LYS A 51 12.76 -18.02 -58.17
CA LYS A 51 12.25 -18.23 -59.54
C LYS A 51 11.38 -19.49 -59.72
N ARG A 52 11.25 -20.32 -58.67
CA ARG A 52 10.37 -21.51 -58.65
C ARG A 52 9.01 -21.28 -57.97
N SER A 53 8.74 -20.09 -57.43
CA SER A 53 7.46 -19.72 -56.81
C SER A 53 6.65 -18.72 -57.63
N SER A 54 6.83 -18.69 -58.95
CA SER A 54 6.05 -17.88 -59.89
C SER A 54 5.04 -18.74 -60.67
N GLU A 55 4.15 -19.42 -59.95
CA GLU A 55 2.86 -19.83 -60.52
C GLU A 55 1.86 -18.69 -60.29
N PRO A 56 1.12 -18.22 -61.32
CA PRO A 56 0.07 -17.24 -61.13
C PRO A 56 -1.05 -17.91 -60.33
N ALA A 57 -1.13 -17.59 -59.04
CA ALA A 57 -2.28 -17.97 -58.23
C ALA A 57 -3.54 -17.40 -58.88
N GLY A 58 -4.34 -18.31 -59.43
CA GLY A 58 -5.62 -18.04 -60.06
C GLY A 58 -6.51 -17.17 -59.19
N GLY A 59 -7.30 -16.34 -59.86
CA GLY A 59 -8.20 -15.37 -59.27
C GLY A 59 -8.99 -15.94 -58.09
N ARG A 60 -8.85 -15.29 -56.94
CA ARG A 60 -9.88 -15.35 -55.90
C ARG A 60 -11.10 -14.63 -56.43
N ALA A 61 -12.03 -15.44 -56.93
CA ALA A 61 -13.43 -15.09 -57.03
C ALA A 61 -13.86 -14.40 -55.73
N GLY A 62 -14.51 -13.23 -55.87
CA GLY A 62 -15.20 -12.58 -54.79
C GLY A 62 -16.25 -13.53 -54.21
N PHE A 63 -16.00 -14.00 -52.99
CA PHE A 63 -17.07 -14.44 -52.12
C PHE A 63 -17.67 -13.19 -51.49
N GLY A 64 -18.80 -12.77 -52.04
CA GLY A 64 -19.63 -11.72 -51.47
C GLY A 64 -20.15 -12.09 -50.08
N GLY A 65 -20.27 -11.07 -49.24
CA GLY A 65 -21.44 -10.91 -48.37
C GLY A 65 -21.60 -11.87 -47.19
N GLY A 66 -20.54 -12.48 -46.67
CA GLY A 66 -20.61 -13.13 -45.35
C GLY A 66 -20.39 -12.10 -44.25
N GLY A 67 -21.46 -11.64 -43.60
CA GLY A 67 -21.37 -10.67 -42.51
C GLY A 67 -20.34 -11.08 -41.46
N SER A 68 -19.53 -10.14 -40.98
CA SER A 68 -18.52 -10.42 -39.96
C SER A 68 -19.21 -10.82 -38.65
N THR A 69 -18.76 -11.92 -38.05
CA THR A 69 -19.24 -12.36 -36.74
C THR A 69 -18.72 -11.42 -35.66
N VAL A 70 -19.62 -10.89 -34.83
CA VAL A 70 -19.31 -9.91 -33.79
C VAL A 70 -19.89 -10.34 -32.44
N GLY A 71 -19.15 -10.06 -31.38
CA GLY A 71 -19.68 -10.09 -30.02
C GLY A 71 -20.64 -8.92 -29.83
N HIS A 72 -21.71 -9.12 -29.06
CA HIS A 72 -22.68 -8.08 -28.77
C HIS A 72 -23.00 -8.03 -27.28
N ALA A 73 -23.41 -6.87 -26.80
CA ALA A 73 -23.98 -6.68 -25.48
C ALA A 73 -25.14 -5.68 -25.55
N GLU A 74 -26.09 -5.82 -24.65
CA GLU A 74 -27.22 -4.89 -24.54
C GLU A 74 -26.84 -3.68 -23.68
N ALA A 75 -27.19 -2.48 -24.15
CA ALA A 75 -27.14 -1.27 -23.35
C ALA A 75 -28.23 -1.33 -22.27
N ARG A 76 -27.82 -1.58 -21.02
CA ARG A 76 -28.76 -1.78 -19.91
C ARG A 76 -28.57 -0.73 -18.82
N LYS A 77 -29.65 -0.41 -18.10
CA LYS A 77 -29.55 0.41 -16.88
C LYS A 77 -28.88 -0.40 -15.79
N HIS A 78 -27.85 0.16 -15.16
CA HIS A 78 -27.13 -0.50 -14.08
C HIS A 78 -26.70 0.51 -13.02
N ARG A 79 -26.58 0.03 -11.78
CA ARG A 79 -26.01 0.81 -10.66
C ARG A 79 -24.50 0.69 -10.71
N LEU A 80 -23.82 1.79 -11.03
CA LEU A 80 -22.37 1.87 -11.10
C LEU A 80 -21.84 2.48 -9.79
N ALA A 81 -21.02 1.74 -9.06
CA ALA A 81 -20.25 2.29 -7.95
C ALA A 81 -19.06 3.07 -8.51
N VAL A 82 -19.01 4.38 -8.25
CA VAL A 82 -17.87 5.22 -8.59
C VAL A 82 -16.84 5.04 -7.49
N THR A 83 -15.75 4.36 -7.80
CA THR A 83 -14.66 4.08 -6.86
C THR A 83 -13.43 4.92 -7.16
N ILE A 84 -12.67 5.24 -6.11
CA ILE A 84 -11.29 5.70 -6.21
C ILE A 84 -10.42 4.50 -5.83
N ASP A 85 -9.68 4.00 -6.81
CA ASP A 85 -8.65 3.00 -6.61
C ASP A 85 -7.30 3.70 -6.42
N ALA A 86 -6.63 3.43 -5.31
CA ALA A 86 -5.37 4.07 -4.95
C ALA A 86 -4.43 3.07 -4.28
N LEU A 87 -3.12 3.29 -4.41
CA LEU A 87 -2.15 2.58 -3.58
C LEU A 87 -2.06 3.27 -2.22
N GLY A 88 -2.17 2.49 -1.15
CA GLY A 88 -2.07 2.96 0.22
C GLY A 88 -0.94 2.29 0.99
N THR A 89 -0.46 2.98 2.02
CA THR A 89 0.47 2.48 3.02
C THR A 89 -0.24 2.40 4.35
N VAL A 90 -0.21 1.24 4.97
CA VAL A 90 -0.77 1.01 6.30
C VAL A 90 0.07 1.76 7.33
N THR A 91 -0.56 2.63 8.11
CA THR A 91 0.08 3.41 9.19
C THR A 91 -0.58 3.08 10.53
N PRO A 92 0.21 2.73 11.57
CA PRO A 92 -0.32 2.52 12.90
C PRO A 92 -0.90 3.80 13.47
N LEU A 93 -1.88 3.67 14.37
CA LEU A 93 -2.47 4.85 15.03
C LEU A 93 -1.46 5.57 15.91
N ALA A 94 -0.62 4.81 16.60
CA ALA A 94 0.45 5.30 17.44
C ALA A 94 1.64 4.33 17.39
N THR A 95 2.85 4.89 17.32
CA THR A 95 4.11 4.16 17.48
C THR A 95 4.89 4.84 18.58
N ILE A 96 5.14 4.11 19.67
CA ILE A 96 5.82 4.65 20.85
C ILE A 96 7.08 3.85 21.12
N THR A 97 8.22 4.53 21.06
CA THR A 97 9.48 3.98 21.56
C THR A 97 9.47 4.06 23.09
N LEU A 98 9.59 2.90 23.73
CA LEU A 98 9.63 2.77 25.18
C LEU A 98 10.99 3.25 25.70
N LYS A 99 11.06 4.51 26.12
CA LYS A 99 12.28 5.13 26.63
C LYS A 99 12.26 5.13 28.17
N PRO A 100 13.35 4.70 28.82
CA PRO A 100 13.46 4.80 30.27
C PRO A 100 13.61 6.28 30.68
N GLN A 101 12.93 6.70 31.75
CA GLN A 101 13.01 8.08 32.25
C GLN A 101 14.16 8.28 33.24
N VAL A 102 14.63 7.19 33.84
CA VAL A 102 15.80 7.14 34.74
C VAL A 102 16.83 6.15 34.18
N GLY A 103 18.10 6.29 34.56
CA GLY A 103 19.17 5.39 34.13
C GLY A 103 19.42 4.25 35.12
N GLY A 104 20.09 3.18 34.69
CA GLY A 104 20.51 2.11 35.58
C GLY A 104 20.55 0.75 34.89
N VAL A 105 20.81 -0.29 35.66
CA VAL A 105 20.85 -1.67 35.14
C VAL A 105 19.42 -2.17 34.94
N LEU A 106 19.13 -2.68 33.74
CA LEU A 106 17.88 -3.36 33.42
C LEU A 106 17.86 -4.72 34.12
N THR A 107 17.04 -4.88 35.15
CA THR A 107 17.00 -6.12 35.96
C THR A 107 16.07 -7.16 35.35
N GLU A 108 14.91 -6.73 34.86
CA GLU A 108 13.87 -7.62 34.35
C GLU A 108 13.28 -7.08 33.05
N VAL A 109 12.96 -8.00 32.15
CA VAL A 109 12.09 -7.77 30.98
C VAL A 109 10.92 -8.75 31.10
N LEU A 110 9.72 -8.20 31.28
CA LEU A 110 8.49 -8.90 31.67
C LEU A 110 7.49 -9.04 30.52
N TYR A 111 7.97 -8.92 29.28
CA TYR A 111 7.17 -9.13 28.09
C TYR A 111 7.82 -10.15 27.16
N THR A 112 6.99 -10.89 26.45
CA THR A 112 7.40 -11.71 25.31
C THR A 112 7.36 -10.86 24.05
N GLU A 113 8.39 -10.95 23.21
CA GLU A 113 8.48 -10.20 21.97
C GLU A 113 7.30 -10.53 21.05
N GLY A 114 6.71 -9.50 20.43
CA GLY A 114 5.55 -9.66 19.58
C GLY A 114 4.22 -9.86 20.31
N GLN A 115 4.17 -9.86 21.64
CA GLN A 115 2.91 -9.96 22.38
C GLN A 115 2.07 -8.66 22.31
N THR A 116 0.77 -8.79 22.54
CA THR A 116 -0.09 -7.62 22.76
C THR A 116 -0.01 -7.20 24.22
N VAL A 117 0.24 -5.90 24.45
CA VAL A 117 0.35 -5.29 25.78
C VAL A 117 -0.79 -4.32 26.01
N SER A 118 -1.21 -4.19 27.27
CA SER A 118 -2.23 -3.23 27.70
C SER A 118 -1.60 -1.97 28.30
N LYS A 119 -2.29 -0.83 28.22
CA LYS A 119 -1.83 0.41 28.87
C LYS A 119 -1.62 0.18 30.38
N GLY A 120 -0.50 0.64 30.92
CA GLY A 120 -0.10 0.50 32.32
C GLY A 120 0.54 -0.85 32.68
N GLN A 121 0.61 -1.81 31.74
CA GLN A 121 1.28 -3.09 31.98
C GLN A 121 2.77 -2.87 32.23
N LEU A 122 3.32 -3.51 33.26
CA LEU A 122 4.75 -3.50 33.54
C LEU A 122 5.49 -4.32 32.47
N LEU A 123 6.44 -3.70 31.79
CA LEU A 123 7.19 -4.29 30.68
C LEU A 123 8.64 -4.55 31.05
N ALA A 124 9.26 -3.64 31.80
CA ALA A 124 10.64 -3.80 32.22
C ALA A 124 10.90 -3.10 33.55
N ARG A 125 11.99 -3.48 34.22
CA ARG A 125 12.38 -2.92 35.50
C ARG A 125 13.86 -2.53 35.50
N ILE A 126 14.14 -1.31 35.90
CA ILE A 126 15.49 -0.85 36.25
C ILE A 126 15.73 -1.16 37.73
N ASP A 127 16.97 -1.47 38.12
CA ASP A 127 17.33 -1.66 39.52
C ASP A 127 16.85 -0.49 40.39
N PRO A 128 15.86 -0.70 41.29
CA PRO A 128 15.28 0.38 42.06
C PRO A 128 16.13 0.77 43.26
N ARG A 129 17.09 -0.08 43.68
CA ARG A 129 17.80 0.08 44.96
C ARG A 129 18.47 1.44 45.11
N PRO A 130 19.21 2.00 44.12
CA PRO A 130 19.80 3.33 44.26
C PRO A 130 18.76 4.44 44.47
N TYR A 131 17.60 4.30 43.83
CA TYR A 131 16.50 5.27 43.91
C TYR A 131 15.73 5.14 45.23
N GLU A 132 15.52 3.92 45.72
CA GLU A 132 14.94 3.64 47.03
C GLU A 132 15.81 4.19 48.17
N GLN A 133 17.14 4.05 48.06
CA GLN A 133 18.06 4.66 49.03
C GLN A 133 18.00 6.19 49.00
N ALA A 134 17.92 6.80 47.81
CA ALA A 134 17.75 8.25 47.68
C ALA A 134 16.41 8.74 48.26
N GLN A 135 15.33 7.97 48.07
CA GLN A 135 14.03 8.24 48.68
C GLN A 135 14.10 8.16 50.22
N ALA A 136 14.71 7.10 50.75
CA ALA A 136 14.88 6.92 52.19
C ALA A 136 15.70 8.06 52.82
N GLN A 137 16.75 8.51 52.14
CA GLN A 137 17.55 9.66 52.58
C GLN A 137 16.73 10.96 52.61
N ALA A 138 15.95 11.24 51.56
CA ALA A 138 15.09 12.42 51.50
C ALA A 138 14.00 12.40 52.60
N GLN A 139 13.40 11.23 52.83
CA GLN A 139 12.45 11.01 53.92
C GLN A 139 13.09 11.26 55.29
N GLY A 140 14.31 10.77 55.52
CA GLY A 140 15.06 11.02 56.76
C GLY A 140 15.31 12.50 57.02
N THR A 141 15.69 13.27 56.00
CA THR A 141 15.85 14.72 56.08
C THR A 141 14.52 15.41 56.45
N ARG A 142 13.42 15.06 55.76
CA ARG A 142 12.10 15.62 56.07
C ARG A 142 11.70 15.37 57.52
N VAL A 143 11.85 14.13 58.01
CA VAL A 143 11.48 13.76 59.38
C VAL A 143 12.31 14.53 60.41
N ARG A 144 13.61 14.69 60.16
CA ARG A 144 14.50 15.49 61.02
C ARG A 144 14.03 16.94 61.10
N ASP A 145 13.70 17.55 59.97
CA ASP A 145 13.37 18.98 59.89
C ASP A 145 11.92 19.26 60.32
N GLU A 146 11.01 18.29 60.14
CA GLU A 146 9.68 18.28 60.76
C GLU A 146 9.77 18.26 62.29
N ALA A 147 10.68 17.47 62.86
CA ALA A 147 10.91 17.45 64.31
C ALA A 147 11.51 18.79 64.83
N GLN A 148 12.41 19.42 64.06
CA GLN A 148 12.94 20.74 64.40
C GLN A 148 11.86 21.83 64.36
N LEU A 149 11.00 21.80 63.33
CA LEU A 149 9.87 22.72 63.20
C LEU A 149 8.91 22.57 64.39
N GLU A 150 8.59 21.34 64.78
CA GLU A 150 7.69 21.09 65.91
C GLU A 150 8.29 21.59 67.23
N ALA A 151 9.58 21.32 67.48
CA ALA A 151 10.29 21.88 68.63
C ALA A 151 10.26 23.43 68.64
N ALA A 152 10.46 24.07 67.48
CA ALA A 152 10.40 25.52 67.35
C ALA A 152 8.99 26.08 67.60
N ARG A 153 7.94 25.38 67.16
CA ARG A 153 6.53 25.73 67.40
C ARG A 153 6.16 25.65 68.88
N VAL A 154 6.60 24.60 69.57
CA VAL A 154 6.40 24.45 71.02
C VAL A 154 7.08 25.60 71.77
N THR A 155 8.31 25.97 71.38
CA THR A 155 9.02 27.12 71.97
C THR A 155 8.31 28.43 71.69
N LEU A 156 7.83 28.65 70.46
CA LEU A 156 7.06 29.85 70.11
C LEU A 156 5.77 29.97 70.93
N ALA A 157 5.05 28.86 71.11
CA ALA A 157 3.84 28.83 71.93
C ALA A 157 4.14 29.26 73.37
N ARG A 158 5.24 28.76 73.94
CA ARG A 158 5.72 29.16 75.27
C ARG A 158 6.05 30.65 75.35
N TYR A 159 6.77 31.17 74.36
CA TYR A 159 7.16 32.59 74.30
C TYR A 159 5.95 33.53 74.17
N ARG A 160 4.92 33.13 73.41
CA ARG A 160 3.66 33.87 73.33
C ARG A 160 2.94 33.94 74.67
N THR A 161 2.91 32.85 75.44
CA THR A 161 2.34 32.85 76.80
C THR A 161 3.11 33.79 77.73
N LEU A 162 4.45 33.74 77.71
CA LEU A 162 5.29 34.61 78.54
C LEU A 162 5.16 36.09 78.15
N LEU A 163 4.96 36.40 76.88
CA LEU A 163 4.74 37.78 76.41
C LEU A 163 3.41 38.34 76.93
N GLY A 164 2.36 37.51 77.01
CA GLY A 164 1.09 37.90 77.65
C GLY A 164 1.18 38.11 79.16
N GLN A 165 2.29 37.69 79.78
CA GLN A 165 2.62 37.89 81.20
C GLN A 165 3.72 38.96 81.38
N ASP A 166 4.03 39.73 80.33
CA ASP A 166 5.11 40.74 80.31
C ASP A 166 6.48 40.20 80.79
N SER A 167 6.72 38.90 80.60
CA SER A 167 7.88 38.16 81.14
C SER A 167 8.95 37.81 80.10
N ILE A 168 8.85 38.32 78.88
CA ILE A 168 9.83 38.13 77.79
C ILE A 168 9.83 39.34 76.84
N ALA A 169 10.96 39.64 76.21
CA ALA A 169 11.04 40.70 75.22
C ALA A 169 10.28 40.33 73.93
N ARG A 170 9.55 41.30 73.35
CA ARG A 170 8.82 41.11 72.07
C ARG A 170 9.74 40.67 70.94
N GLN A 171 10.98 41.19 70.91
CA GLN A 171 12.00 40.81 69.92
C GLN A 171 12.30 39.31 69.91
N ASP A 172 12.31 38.64 71.06
CA ASP A 172 12.59 37.20 71.14
C ASP A 172 11.43 36.39 70.57
N VAL A 173 10.18 36.83 70.81
CA VAL A 173 8.99 36.21 70.24
C VAL A 173 8.97 36.35 68.73
N ASP A 174 9.28 37.55 68.22
CA ASP A 174 9.31 37.83 66.78
C ASP A 174 10.43 37.04 66.08
N THR A 175 11.61 36.93 66.72
CA THR A 175 12.72 36.11 66.22
C THR A 175 12.34 34.64 66.17
N GLN A 176 11.71 34.11 67.21
CA GLN A 176 11.24 32.73 67.25
C GLN A 176 10.12 32.47 66.22
N ALA A 177 9.24 33.45 65.99
CA ALA A 177 8.20 33.36 64.97
C ALA A 177 8.78 33.32 63.56
N ALA A 178 9.84 34.11 63.30
CA ALA A 178 10.58 34.06 62.06
C ALA A 178 11.27 32.70 61.85
N LEU A 179 11.85 32.12 62.92
CA LEU A 179 12.45 30.78 62.87
C LEU A 179 11.42 29.69 62.51
N VAL A 180 10.22 29.74 63.11
CA VAL A 180 9.14 28.81 62.73
C VAL A 180 8.80 28.94 61.25
N LYS A 181 8.62 30.17 60.74
CA LYS A 181 8.36 30.39 59.31
C LYS A 181 9.49 29.89 58.41
N GLN A 182 10.74 30.04 58.83
CA GLN A 182 11.90 29.52 58.11
C GLN A 182 11.86 27.98 58.02
N LEU A 183 11.64 27.31 59.16
CA LEU A 183 11.56 25.85 59.21
C LEU A 183 10.32 25.30 58.47
N GLU A 184 9.22 26.04 58.44
CA GLU A 184 8.08 25.72 57.58
C GLU A 184 8.48 25.72 56.10
N GLY A 185 9.26 26.71 55.68
CA GLY A 185 9.86 26.75 54.34
C GLY A 185 10.76 25.53 54.06
N THR A 186 11.63 25.17 55.02
CA THR A 186 12.51 23.99 54.91
C THR A 186 11.72 22.70 54.72
N VAL A 187 10.70 22.46 55.55
CA VAL A 187 9.84 21.26 55.45
C VAL A 187 9.12 21.20 54.11
N ILE A 188 8.69 22.34 53.55
CA ILE A 188 8.10 22.39 52.19
C ILE A 188 9.12 21.93 51.14
N THR A 189 10.38 22.40 51.23
CA THR A 189 11.44 21.98 50.30
C THR A 189 11.78 20.50 50.43
N ASP A 190 11.81 19.96 51.65
CA ASP A 190 12.10 18.54 51.89
C ASP A 190 11.00 17.64 51.35
N ARG A 191 9.73 18.04 51.51
CA ARG A 191 8.58 17.33 50.91
C ARG A 191 8.69 17.28 49.39
N ALA A 192 9.12 18.37 48.76
CA ALA A 192 9.33 18.40 47.32
C ALA A 192 10.48 17.48 46.90
N ALA A 193 11.59 17.45 47.66
CA ALA A 193 12.72 16.57 47.40
C ALA A 193 12.36 15.09 47.55
N GLU A 194 11.63 14.72 48.60
CA GLU A 194 11.11 13.35 48.79
C GLU A 194 10.15 12.95 47.67
N ALA A 195 9.25 13.83 47.25
CA ALA A 195 8.33 13.56 46.14
C ALA A 195 9.09 13.34 44.82
N ALA A 196 10.15 14.11 44.55
CA ALA A 196 11.00 13.91 43.39
C ALA A 196 11.75 12.57 43.44
N ALA A 197 12.27 12.19 44.62
CA ALA A 197 12.93 10.89 44.80
C ALA A 197 11.95 9.71 44.63
N LYS A 198 10.72 9.84 45.16
CA LYS A 198 9.64 8.86 44.98
C LYS A 198 9.27 8.69 43.51
N LEU A 199 9.19 9.78 42.75
CA LEU A 199 8.93 9.74 41.31
C LEU A 199 10.03 8.98 40.55
N ASN A 200 11.29 9.18 40.93
CA ASN A 200 12.39 8.43 40.33
C ASN A 200 12.28 6.92 40.60
N VAL A 201 11.83 6.51 41.81
CA VAL A 201 11.53 5.10 42.10
C VAL A 201 10.41 4.59 41.21
N GLU A 202 9.35 5.36 41.01
CA GLU A 202 8.25 4.98 40.09
C GLU A 202 8.75 4.80 38.65
N TYR A 203 9.63 5.68 38.17
CA TYR A 203 10.24 5.61 36.84
C TYR A 203 11.17 4.41 36.63
N THR A 204 11.58 3.70 37.69
CA THR A 204 12.28 2.40 37.56
C THR A 204 11.36 1.33 36.97
N ARG A 205 10.04 1.48 37.13
CA ARG A 205 9.01 0.59 36.60
C ARG A 205 8.56 1.09 35.24
N ILE A 206 9.04 0.43 34.20
CA ILE A 206 8.77 0.85 32.83
C ILE A 206 7.49 0.18 32.37
N THR A 207 6.42 0.98 32.25
CA THR A 207 5.08 0.52 31.88
C THR A 207 4.70 0.92 30.46
N ALA A 208 3.74 0.22 29.86
CA ALA A 208 3.21 0.55 28.54
C ALA A 208 2.36 1.85 28.56
N PRO A 209 2.74 2.91 27.84
CA PRO A 209 1.95 4.15 27.82
C PRO A 209 0.63 4.02 27.02
N VAL A 210 0.58 3.07 26.08
CA VAL A 210 -0.58 2.74 25.25
C VAL A 210 -0.71 1.23 25.09
N ALA A 211 -1.90 0.76 24.73
CA ALA A 211 -2.09 -0.62 24.31
C ALA A 211 -1.59 -0.80 22.87
N GLY A 212 -0.99 -1.96 22.58
CA GLY A 212 -0.44 -2.24 21.26
C GLY A 212 0.36 -3.53 21.23
N ARG A 213 0.97 -3.83 20.08
CA ARG A 213 1.89 -4.95 19.93
C ARG A 213 3.31 -4.47 20.21
N ILE A 214 4.01 -5.15 21.11
CA ILE A 214 5.40 -4.82 21.43
C ILE A 214 6.34 -5.51 20.42
N GLY A 215 7.35 -4.77 19.95
CA GLY A 215 8.37 -5.26 19.05
C GLY A 215 9.43 -6.12 19.74
N LEU A 216 10.53 -6.35 19.03
CA LEU A 216 11.72 -6.98 19.58
C LEU A 216 12.38 -6.06 20.60
N ARG A 217 13.06 -6.65 21.58
CA ARG A 217 13.83 -5.90 22.55
C ARG A 217 15.12 -5.38 21.92
N THR A 218 15.49 -4.15 22.25
CA THR A 218 16.76 -3.54 21.82
C THR A 218 17.87 -3.71 22.87
N VAL A 219 17.49 -4.05 24.11
CA VAL A 219 18.40 -4.17 25.25
C VAL A 219 18.03 -5.42 26.06
N ASP A 220 19.01 -6.28 26.30
CA ASP A 220 18.84 -7.46 27.15
C ASP A 220 18.89 -7.13 28.65
N PRO A 221 18.22 -7.91 29.52
CA PRO A 221 18.42 -7.85 30.97
C PRO A 221 19.90 -8.00 31.35
N GLY A 222 20.33 -7.25 32.36
CA GLY A 222 21.73 -7.13 32.80
C GLY A 222 22.48 -5.96 32.18
N ASN A 223 22.01 -5.40 31.07
CA ASN A 223 22.63 -4.23 30.46
C ASN A 223 22.21 -2.93 31.15
N THR A 224 23.05 -1.90 31.03
CA THR A 224 22.75 -0.56 31.55
C THR A 224 22.02 0.27 30.51
N VAL A 225 20.95 0.95 30.93
CA VAL A 225 20.20 1.91 30.12
C VAL A 225 20.40 3.33 30.65
N THR A 226 20.34 4.32 29.76
CA THR A 226 20.42 5.73 30.11
C THR A 226 19.06 6.40 29.96
N ALA A 227 18.78 7.39 30.80
CA ALA A 227 17.55 8.16 30.72
C ALA A 227 17.38 8.79 29.33
N ASN A 228 16.18 8.67 28.77
CA ASN A 228 15.77 9.21 27.47
C ASN A 228 16.60 8.73 26.27
N ALA A 229 17.27 7.58 26.38
CA ALA A 229 18.03 6.98 25.27
C ALA A 229 17.19 6.90 23.98
N ALA A 230 17.81 7.28 22.84
CA ALA A 230 17.11 7.34 21.55
C ALA A 230 16.61 5.98 21.07
N THR A 231 17.38 4.92 21.32
CA THR A 231 17.06 3.53 20.95
C THR A 231 15.90 2.95 21.76
N GLY A 232 15.68 3.44 22.99
CA GLY A 232 14.71 2.86 23.92
C GLY A 232 15.01 1.40 24.27
N ILE A 233 14.02 0.72 24.84
CA ILE A 233 14.05 -0.70 25.23
C ILE A 233 13.26 -1.57 24.25
N ALA A 234 12.18 -1.01 23.71
CA ALA A 234 11.28 -1.66 22.77
C ALA A 234 10.45 -0.60 22.03
N VAL A 235 9.76 -1.01 20.98
CA VAL A 235 8.75 -0.16 20.31
C VAL A 235 7.39 -0.82 20.47
N ILE A 236 6.39 -0.04 20.90
CA ILE A 236 5.00 -0.46 20.99
C ILE A 236 4.25 0.19 19.84
N THR A 237 3.61 -0.63 19.02
CA THR A 237 2.85 -0.17 17.87
C THR A 237 1.39 -0.52 18.06
N GLN A 238 0.51 0.49 18.03
CA GLN A 238 -0.92 0.28 18.12
C GLN A 238 -1.44 -0.24 16.76
N MET A 239 -1.84 -1.51 16.74
CA MET A 239 -2.33 -2.18 15.53
C MET A 239 -3.84 -2.01 15.33
N ASN A 240 -4.59 -1.74 16.40
CA ASN A 240 -6.06 -1.68 16.37
C ASN A 240 -6.54 -0.40 17.12
N PRO A 241 -7.31 0.48 16.47
CA PRO A 241 -7.52 0.56 15.02
C PRO A 241 -6.21 0.90 14.29
N ILE A 242 -6.21 0.74 12.96
CA ILE A 242 -5.11 1.10 12.07
C ILE A 242 -5.60 2.04 10.97
N ASP A 243 -4.72 2.92 10.50
CA ASP A 243 -5.04 3.82 9.40
C ASP A 243 -4.33 3.35 8.13
N VAL A 244 -4.90 3.66 6.96
CA VAL A 244 -4.20 3.55 5.67
C VAL A 244 -4.16 4.92 5.04
N GLN A 245 -2.96 5.35 4.67
CA GLN A 245 -2.73 6.60 3.96
C GLN A 245 -2.57 6.31 2.48
N PHE A 246 -3.30 7.01 1.62
CA PHE A 246 -3.28 6.77 0.17
C PHE A 246 -3.36 8.09 -0.59
N ALA A 247 -2.84 8.11 -1.82
CA ALA A 247 -2.86 9.30 -2.65
C ALA A 247 -4.20 9.41 -3.41
N VAL A 248 -4.79 10.60 -3.38
CA VAL A 248 -6.03 10.94 -4.08
C VAL A 248 -5.73 12.02 -5.12
N PRO A 249 -6.08 11.83 -6.41
CA PRO A 249 -5.92 12.87 -7.43
C PRO A 249 -6.68 14.15 -7.08
N GLN A 250 -6.06 15.32 -7.28
CA GLN A 250 -6.68 16.61 -6.92
C GLN A 250 -8.03 16.85 -7.63
N ASP A 251 -8.21 16.31 -8.84
CA ASP A 251 -9.45 16.45 -9.63
C ASP A 251 -10.66 15.78 -8.95
N ARG A 252 -10.43 14.82 -8.05
CA ARG A 252 -11.47 14.14 -7.27
C ARG A 252 -11.77 14.80 -5.93
N LEU A 253 -11.05 15.86 -5.54
CA LEU A 253 -11.29 16.57 -4.29
C LEU A 253 -12.70 17.16 -4.19
N PRO A 254 -13.26 17.82 -5.23
CA PRO A 254 -14.61 18.36 -5.15
C PRO A 254 -15.65 17.26 -4.91
N ASP A 255 -15.50 16.10 -5.55
CA ASP A 255 -16.39 14.95 -5.38
C ASP A 255 -16.36 14.43 -3.93
N ILE A 256 -15.17 14.28 -3.35
CA ILE A 256 -15.00 13.82 -1.96
C ILE A 256 -15.58 14.84 -0.99
N GLN A 257 -15.26 16.13 -1.16
CA GLN A 257 -15.77 17.19 -0.30
C GLN A 257 -17.31 17.28 -0.34
N ALA A 258 -17.91 17.14 -1.53
CA ALA A 258 -19.35 17.11 -1.69
C ALA A 258 -19.98 15.91 -0.95
N GLN A 259 -19.35 14.74 -0.95
CA GLN A 259 -19.84 13.58 -0.20
C GLN A 259 -19.63 13.71 1.30
N LEU A 260 -18.49 14.25 1.75
CA LEU A 260 -18.26 14.54 3.16
C LEU A 260 -19.25 15.56 3.72
N ALA A 261 -19.63 16.57 2.91
CA ALA A 261 -20.64 17.55 3.30
C ALA A 261 -22.04 16.95 3.51
N LYS A 262 -22.33 15.79 2.93
CA LYS A 262 -23.58 15.04 3.18
C LYS A 262 -23.56 14.26 4.49
N GLY A 263 -22.39 14.11 5.12
CA GLY A 263 -22.24 13.40 6.39
C GLY A 263 -22.34 11.87 6.28
N GLU A 264 -22.39 11.31 5.08
CA GLU A 264 -22.42 9.86 4.88
C GLU A 264 -21.00 9.27 4.96
N PRO A 265 -20.80 8.15 5.68
CA PRO A 265 -19.50 7.51 5.74
C PRO A 265 -19.13 6.92 4.38
N LEU A 266 -17.94 7.25 3.88
CA LEU A 266 -17.42 6.67 2.64
C LEU A 266 -16.74 5.33 2.95
N PRO A 267 -17.28 4.19 2.47
CA PRO A 267 -16.71 2.90 2.75
C PRO A 267 -15.43 2.69 1.93
N VAL A 268 -14.43 2.11 2.59
CA VAL A 268 -13.10 1.87 2.02
C VAL A 268 -12.74 0.40 2.21
N LYS A 269 -12.36 -0.25 1.12
CA LYS A 269 -11.85 -1.63 1.13
C LYS A 269 -10.33 -1.60 1.01
N ALA A 270 -9.64 -2.33 1.88
CA ALA A 270 -8.22 -2.64 1.72
C ALA A 270 -8.10 -4.02 1.07
N MET A 271 -7.43 -4.07 -0.07
CA MET A 271 -7.22 -5.27 -0.88
C MET A 271 -5.74 -5.64 -0.88
N ASP A 272 -5.47 -6.92 -1.14
CA ASP A 272 -4.11 -7.42 -1.36
C ASP A 272 -3.43 -6.81 -2.59
N ARG A 273 -2.15 -7.13 -2.80
CA ARG A 273 -1.37 -6.61 -3.93
C ARG A 273 -1.97 -7.00 -5.29
N THR A 274 -2.63 -8.15 -5.37
CA THR A 274 -3.23 -8.71 -6.60
C THR A 274 -4.66 -8.25 -6.85
N ARG A 275 -5.26 -7.47 -5.93
CA ARG A 275 -6.68 -7.04 -5.95
C ARG A 275 -7.68 -8.20 -5.98
N THR A 276 -7.27 -9.34 -5.42
CA THR A 276 -8.07 -10.57 -5.41
C THR A 276 -8.71 -10.83 -4.06
N THR A 277 -8.02 -10.46 -2.98
CA THR A 277 -8.46 -10.73 -1.60
C THR A 277 -8.72 -9.42 -0.87
N GLU A 278 -9.90 -9.32 -0.25
CA GLU A 278 -10.22 -8.24 0.69
C GLU A 278 -9.54 -8.54 2.04
N LEU A 279 -8.67 -7.63 2.48
CA LEU A 279 -7.90 -7.75 3.72
C LEU A 279 -8.70 -7.24 4.93
N ASP A 280 -9.34 -6.09 4.78
CA ASP A 280 -10.24 -5.48 5.78
C ASP A 280 -11.13 -4.40 5.14
N THR A 281 -12.17 -4.01 5.87
CA THR A 281 -13.05 -2.88 5.53
C THR A 281 -12.93 -1.76 6.55
N GLY A 282 -12.98 -0.55 6.06
CA GLY A 282 -12.79 0.66 6.84
C GLY A 282 -13.66 1.79 6.34
N THR A 283 -13.44 2.94 6.93
CA THR A 283 -14.16 4.18 6.58
C THR A 283 -13.16 5.28 6.28
N PHE A 284 -13.46 6.10 5.30
CA PHE A 284 -12.68 7.29 5.04
C PHE A 284 -12.74 8.22 6.25
N SER A 285 -11.57 8.73 6.67
CA SER A 285 -11.46 9.60 7.83
C SER A 285 -11.29 11.06 7.42
N THR A 286 -10.25 11.39 6.65
CA THR A 286 -9.96 12.78 6.29
C THR A 286 -9.02 12.87 5.09
N LEU A 287 -9.04 14.02 4.44
CA LEU A 287 -7.97 14.47 3.55
C LEU A 287 -6.93 15.27 4.34
N ASP A 288 -5.71 15.29 3.84
CA ASP A 288 -4.68 16.25 4.22
C ASP A 288 -5.07 17.65 3.72
N ASN A 289 -4.55 18.69 4.37
CA ASN A 289 -4.87 20.08 4.06
C ASN A 289 -3.96 20.68 2.97
N VAL A 290 -3.01 19.91 2.46
CA VAL A 290 -2.04 20.33 1.44
C VAL A 290 -2.06 19.37 0.27
N VAL A 291 -2.02 19.93 -0.95
CA VAL A 291 -1.76 19.18 -2.19
C VAL A 291 -0.26 19.03 -2.36
N ASP A 292 0.18 17.81 -2.64
CA ASP A 292 1.55 17.55 -3.05
C ASP A 292 1.76 18.04 -4.49
N THR A 293 2.48 19.16 -4.65
CA THR A 293 2.72 19.80 -5.95
C THR A 293 3.60 18.98 -6.89
N SER A 294 4.34 17.99 -6.38
CA SER A 294 5.17 17.12 -7.20
C SER A 294 4.37 16.03 -7.91
N THR A 295 3.25 15.61 -7.32
CA THR A 295 2.40 14.52 -7.84
C THR A 295 1.00 14.96 -8.25
N GLY A 296 0.55 16.15 -7.86
CA GLY A 296 -0.82 16.62 -8.09
C GLY A 296 -1.87 15.83 -7.28
N THR A 297 -1.47 15.31 -6.11
CA THR A 297 -2.34 14.47 -5.26
C THR A 297 -2.45 15.01 -3.84
N VAL A 298 -3.52 14.65 -3.14
CA VAL A 298 -3.73 14.90 -1.72
C VAL A 298 -3.70 13.58 -0.97
N LYS A 299 -3.09 13.56 0.21
CA LYS A 299 -3.09 12.36 1.05
C LYS A 299 -4.48 12.18 1.68
N GLY A 300 -5.14 11.08 1.36
CA GLY A 300 -6.31 10.58 2.05
C GLY A 300 -5.92 9.65 3.19
N LYS A 301 -6.73 9.62 4.24
CA LYS A 301 -6.61 8.70 5.36
C LYS A 301 -7.92 7.96 5.55
N ALA A 302 -7.86 6.64 5.60
CA ALA A 302 -8.98 5.77 5.97
C ALA A 302 -8.64 4.97 7.23
N ARG A 303 -9.64 4.72 8.08
CA ARG A 303 -9.49 3.99 9.34
C ARG A 303 -10.15 2.62 9.26
N PHE A 304 -9.43 1.61 9.74
CA PHE A 304 -9.82 0.21 9.76
C PHE A 304 -9.76 -0.30 11.21
N ALA A 305 -10.72 -1.16 11.58
CA ALA A 305 -10.73 -1.74 12.92
C ALA A 305 -9.58 -2.74 13.11
N ASN A 306 -9.18 -3.43 12.04
CA ASN A 306 -8.10 -4.42 12.01
C ASN A 306 -8.24 -5.53 13.08
N ALA A 307 -9.48 -5.94 13.37
CA ALA A 307 -9.76 -6.91 14.43
C ALA A 307 -9.04 -8.26 14.24
N LYS A 308 -8.77 -8.63 12.98
CA LYS A 308 -8.04 -9.85 12.60
C LYS A 308 -6.53 -9.64 12.50
N THR A 309 -6.02 -8.43 12.68
CA THR A 309 -4.60 -8.07 12.53
C THR A 309 -4.02 -8.48 11.15
N THR A 310 -4.85 -8.38 10.10
CA THR A 310 -4.45 -8.69 8.71
C THR A 310 -3.66 -7.55 8.09
N LEU A 311 -3.92 -6.31 8.51
CA LEU A 311 -3.17 -5.12 8.09
C LEU A 311 -1.98 -4.93 9.03
N PHE A 312 -0.78 -4.87 8.44
CA PHE A 312 0.47 -4.69 9.16
C PHE A 312 1.07 -3.31 8.91
N PRO A 313 1.63 -2.63 9.94
CA PRO A 313 2.31 -1.34 9.75
C PRO A 313 3.34 -1.36 8.60
N ASN A 314 3.36 -0.29 7.81
CA ASN A 314 4.20 -0.09 6.62
C ASN A 314 3.94 -1.07 5.45
N GLN A 315 2.89 -1.90 5.52
CA GLN A 315 2.46 -2.72 4.41
C GLN A 315 1.82 -1.85 3.32
N PHE A 316 2.13 -2.15 2.05
CA PHE A 316 1.41 -1.58 0.92
C PHE A 316 0.14 -2.38 0.63
N VAL A 317 -0.98 -1.69 0.45
CA VAL A 317 -2.30 -2.26 0.14
C VAL A 317 -2.97 -1.50 -0.99
N ASN A 318 -3.82 -2.16 -1.76
CA ASN A 318 -4.67 -1.48 -2.73
C ASN A 318 -5.93 -1.01 -2.02
N ILE A 319 -6.20 0.29 -2.07
CA ILE A 319 -7.41 0.89 -1.53
C ILE A 319 -8.44 1.04 -2.63
N GLN A 320 -9.67 0.61 -2.35
CA GLN A 320 -10.85 0.90 -3.14
C GLN A 320 -11.85 1.65 -2.27
N MET A 321 -11.97 2.96 -2.47
CA MET A 321 -12.94 3.81 -1.78
C MET A 321 -14.15 4.04 -2.66
N THR A 322 -15.35 3.75 -2.17
CA THR A 322 -16.58 4.04 -2.92
C THR A 322 -17.04 5.46 -2.62
N LEU A 323 -17.08 6.33 -3.64
CA LEU A 323 -17.56 7.71 -3.50
C LEU A 323 -19.08 7.79 -3.48
N ARG A 324 -19.73 7.16 -4.47
CA ARG A 324 -21.17 7.17 -4.68
C ARG A 324 -21.58 6.06 -5.62
N THR A 325 -22.86 5.72 -5.60
CA THR A 325 -23.47 4.81 -6.58
C THR A 325 -24.44 5.59 -7.46
N ILE A 326 -24.27 5.51 -8.78
CA ILE A 326 -25.12 6.20 -9.77
C ILE A 326 -25.90 5.17 -10.59
N GLU A 327 -27.13 5.47 -10.95
CA GLU A 327 -27.86 4.70 -11.97
C GLU A 327 -27.57 5.30 -13.34
N ALA A 328 -26.97 4.50 -14.23
CA ALA A 328 -26.61 4.93 -15.57
C ALA A 328 -26.89 3.85 -16.61
N LEU A 329 -27.07 4.26 -17.87
CA LEU A 329 -27.03 3.34 -19.00
C LEU A 329 -25.58 2.90 -19.19
N VAL A 330 -25.30 1.60 -19.11
CA VAL A 330 -23.94 1.07 -19.21
C VAL A 330 -23.79 0.14 -20.39
N VAL A 331 -22.58 0.15 -20.94
CA VAL A 331 -22.11 -0.81 -21.94
C VAL A 331 -20.75 -1.35 -21.51
N PRO A 332 -20.34 -2.55 -21.94
CA PRO A 332 -18.98 -3.03 -21.70
C PRO A 332 -17.94 -2.05 -22.24
N VAL A 333 -16.81 -1.89 -21.54
CA VAL A 333 -15.71 -1.00 -21.97
C VAL A 333 -15.23 -1.37 -23.39
N THR A 334 -15.27 -2.65 -23.74
CA THR A 334 -14.89 -3.16 -25.07
C THR A 334 -15.79 -2.66 -26.22
N ALA A 335 -17.02 -2.23 -25.94
CA ALA A 335 -17.93 -1.69 -26.94
C ALA A 335 -17.63 -0.22 -27.31
N VAL A 336 -16.95 0.51 -26.44
CA VAL A 336 -16.69 1.95 -26.59
C VAL A 336 -15.36 2.15 -27.30
N ARG A 337 -15.38 2.88 -28.42
CA ARG A 337 -14.20 3.13 -29.26
C ARG A 337 -13.92 4.62 -29.37
N THR A 338 -12.67 4.96 -29.66
CA THR A 338 -12.26 6.36 -29.88
C THR A 338 -11.75 6.51 -31.30
N GLY A 339 -12.37 7.43 -32.05
CA GLY A 339 -12.00 7.77 -33.42
C GLY A 339 -11.56 9.23 -33.56
N PRO A 340 -11.29 9.69 -34.80
CA PRO A 340 -10.85 11.06 -35.07
C PRO A 340 -11.87 12.13 -34.64
N GLU A 341 -13.17 11.80 -34.70
CA GLU A 341 -14.28 12.71 -34.37
C GLU A 341 -14.79 12.55 -32.92
N GLY A 342 -14.15 11.71 -32.11
CA GLY A 342 -14.50 11.48 -30.71
C GLY A 342 -14.85 10.03 -30.38
N THR A 343 -15.48 9.84 -29.22
CA THR A 343 -15.90 8.51 -28.74
C THR A 343 -17.18 8.06 -29.45
N PHE A 344 -17.21 6.82 -29.93
CA PHE A 344 -18.35 6.24 -30.63
C PHE A 344 -18.53 4.77 -30.28
N VAL A 345 -19.72 4.26 -30.56
CA VAL A 345 -20.10 2.84 -30.44
C VAL A 345 -20.71 2.38 -31.75
N TYR A 346 -20.71 1.07 -31.95
CA TYR A 346 -21.38 0.43 -33.06
C TYR A 346 -22.68 -0.18 -32.58
N VAL A 347 -23.80 0.37 -33.03
CA VAL A 347 -25.15 -0.10 -32.67
C VAL A 347 -25.65 -1.05 -33.75
N ILE A 348 -26.12 -2.21 -33.34
CA ILE A 348 -26.70 -3.23 -34.22
C ILE A 348 -28.18 -2.91 -34.37
N ASN A 349 -28.59 -2.56 -35.59
CA ASN A 349 -29.98 -2.28 -35.93
C ASN A 349 -30.75 -3.59 -36.15
N GLU A 350 -32.09 -3.51 -36.17
CA GLU A 350 -32.98 -4.67 -36.42
C GLU A 350 -32.70 -5.36 -37.76
N ASP A 351 -32.18 -4.64 -38.76
CA ASP A 351 -31.81 -5.16 -40.08
C ASP A 351 -30.44 -5.89 -40.10
N ARG A 352 -29.84 -6.13 -38.92
CA ARG A 352 -28.51 -6.73 -38.72
C ARG A 352 -27.38 -5.94 -39.38
N LYS A 353 -27.60 -4.65 -39.62
CA LYS A 353 -26.51 -3.72 -39.98
C LYS A 353 -26.05 -2.95 -38.78
N VAL A 354 -24.79 -2.58 -38.80
CA VAL A 354 -24.17 -1.77 -37.77
C VAL A 354 -24.23 -0.31 -38.18
N SER A 355 -24.66 0.55 -37.25
CA SER A 355 -24.55 2.00 -37.38
C SER A 355 -23.50 2.55 -36.43
N MET A 356 -22.64 3.43 -36.93
CA MET A 356 -21.71 4.17 -36.10
C MET A 356 -22.45 5.31 -35.39
N ARG A 357 -22.39 5.35 -34.07
CA ARG A 357 -23.04 6.39 -33.28
C ARG A 357 -22.06 7.04 -32.32
N ALA A 358 -21.93 8.36 -32.42
CA ALA A 358 -21.16 9.14 -31.47
C ALA A 358 -21.84 9.07 -30.09
N VAL A 359 -21.05 8.86 -29.04
CA VAL A 359 -21.54 8.77 -27.67
C VAL A 359 -20.70 9.59 -26.72
N LYS A 360 -21.34 10.08 -25.66
CA LYS A 360 -20.66 10.79 -24.58
C LYS A 360 -20.47 9.88 -23.38
N ARG A 361 -19.21 9.54 -23.12
CA ARG A 361 -18.82 8.72 -21.97
C ARG A 361 -18.98 9.48 -20.65
N GLY A 362 -19.43 8.78 -19.62
CA GLY A 362 -19.44 9.22 -18.24
C GLY A 362 -18.43 8.43 -17.40
N GLU A 363 -18.79 8.17 -16.14
CA GLU A 363 -17.98 7.36 -15.22
C GLU A 363 -17.73 5.95 -15.78
N THR A 364 -16.54 5.43 -15.53
CA THR A 364 -16.07 4.16 -16.07
C THR A 364 -15.55 3.29 -14.93
N THR A 365 -15.90 2.01 -14.92
CA THR A 365 -15.28 0.98 -14.07
C THR A 365 -14.40 0.07 -14.92
N VAL A 366 -13.80 -0.96 -14.31
CA VAL A 366 -12.93 -1.92 -15.02
C VAL A 366 -13.66 -2.64 -16.16
N GLU A 367 -14.97 -2.89 -16.02
CA GLU A 367 -15.74 -3.69 -16.98
C GLU A 367 -16.77 -2.87 -17.77
N LEU A 368 -17.30 -1.79 -17.18
CA LEU A 368 -18.45 -1.06 -17.72
C LEU A 368 -18.15 0.44 -17.86
N VAL A 369 -18.70 1.04 -18.93
CA VAL A 369 -18.69 2.50 -19.16
C VAL A 369 -20.11 3.01 -19.09
N ALA A 370 -20.36 4.04 -18.29
CA ALA A 370 -21.61 4.77 -18.34
C ALA A 370 -21.67 5.64 -19.60
N ILE A 371 -22.81 5.60 -20.30
CA ILE A 371 -23.09 6.43 -21.47
C ILE A 371 -24.13 7.46 -21.07
N THR A 372 -23.75 8.73 -21.19
CA THR A 372 -24.60 9.86 -20.80
C THR A 372 -25.50 10.33 -21.94
N GLU A 373 -25.01 10.26 -23.18
CA GLU A 373 -25.74 10.68 -24.39
C GLU A 373 -25.38 9.74 -25.56
N GLY A 374 -26.35 9.52 -26.46
CA GLY A 374 -26.14 8.81 -27.73
C GLY A 374 -26.57 7.34 -27.76
N LEU A 375 -27.12 6.77 -26.69
CA LEU A 375 -27.70 5.41 -26.69
C LEU A 375 -29.01 5.36 -25.92
N GLN A 376 -29.88 4.43 -26.30
CA GLN A 376 -31.12 4.11 -25.60
C GLN A 376 -31.02 2.76 -24.86
N PRO A 377 -31.77 2.57 -23.76
CA PRO A 377 -31.88 1.27 -23.11
C PRO A 377 -32.40 0.20 -24.07
N GLY A 378 -31.78 -0.98 -24.07
CA GLY A 378 -32.15 -2.12 -24.94
C GLY A 378 -31.42 -2.18 -26.27
N GLU A 379 -30.68 -1.14 -26.66
CA GLU A 379 -29.91 -1.15 -27.92
C GLU A 379 -28.73 -2.12 -27.84
N LEU A 380 -28.53 -2.92 -28.90
CA LEU A 380 -27.42 -3.86 -28.99
C LEU A 380 -26.16 -3.15 -29.50
N VAL A 381 -25.07 -3.25 -28.75
CA VAL A 381 -23.77 -2.69 -29.11
C VAL A 381 -22.75 -3.79 -29.40
N VAL A 382 -21.87 -3.54 -30.37
CA VAL A 382 -20.79 -4.47 -30.72
C VAL A 382 -19.67 -4.40 -29.68
N THR A 383 -19.30 -5.53 -29.08
CA THR A 383 -18.21 -5.66 -28.10
C THR A 383 -16.92 -6.25 -28.67
N GLU A 384 -17.03 -7.12 -29.68
CA GLU A 384 -15.89 -7.82 -30.30
C GLU A 384 -16.00 -7.79 -31.83
N GLY A 385 -14.87 -7.75 -32.53
CA GLY A 385 -14.84 -7.78 -34.01
C GLY A 385 -15.09 -6.42 -34.69
N GLY A 386 -15.18 -5.33 -33.91
CA GLY A 386 -15.44 -3.97 -34.41
C GLY A 386 -14.36 -3.38 -35.32
N ASP A 387 -13.12 -3.90 -35.30
CA ASP A 387 -12.02 -3.35 -36.11
C ASP A 387 -12.22 -3.52 -37.62
N ARG A 388 -13.01 -4.51 -38.02
CA ARG A 388 -13.29 -4.81 -39.44
C ARG A 388 -14.62 -4.23 -39.92
N LEU A 389 -15.35 -3.56 -39.04
CA LEU A 389 -16.65 -2.98 -39.35
C LEU A 389 -16.51 -1.57 -39.92
N LYS A 390 -17.32 -1.30 -40.94
CA LYS A 390 -17.62 0.05 -41.43
C LYS A 390 -19.09 0.34 -41.14
N ASP A 391 -19.44 1.62 -41.14
CA ASP A 391 -20.83 2.03 -41.04
C ASP A 391 -21.67 1.36 -42.15
N GLY A 392 -22.82 0.82 -41.78
CA GLY A 392 -23.71 0.04 -42.66
C GLY A 392 -23.29 -1.41 -42.92
N ALA A 393 -22.21 -1.91 -42.30
CA ALA A 393 -21.77 -3.30 -42.47
C ALA A 393 -22.78 -4.29 -41.88
N GLN A 394 -23.06 -5.37 -42.62
CA GLN A 394 -23.90 -6.47 -42.14
C GLN A 394 -23.10 -7.37 -41.19
N VAL A 395 -23.68 -7.70 -40.04
CA VAL A 395 -23.04 -8.50 -39.01
C VAL A 395 -23.85 -9.75 -38.68
N ILE A 396 -23.14 -10.77 -38.18
CA ILE A 396 -23.74 -11.98 -37.65
C ILE A 396 -23.44 -12.00 -36.15
N LEU A 397 -24.46 -12.17 -35.32
CA LEU A 397 -24.27 -12.20 -33.87
C LEU A 397 -23.55 -13.50 -33.46
N GLN A 398 -22.58 -13.41 -32.56
CA GLN A 398 -21.99 -14.60 -31.93
C GLN A 398 -23.10 -15.45 -31.29
N GLY A 399 -23.18 -16.73 -31.69
CA GLY A 399 -24.20 -17.69 -31.24
C GLY A 399 -25.28 -18.02 -32.28
N GLU A 400 -25.45 -17.22 -33.33
CA GLU A 400 -26.34 -17.56 -34.44
C GLU A 400 -25.61 -18.39 -35.50
N LYS A 401 -26.19 -19.54 -35.88
CA LYS A 401 -25.76 -20.27 -37.08
C LYS A 401 -26.13 -19.45 -38.32
N PRO A 402 -25.26 -19.33 -39.34
CA PRO A 402 -25.59 -18.61 -40.56
C PRO A 402 -26.85 -19.20 -41.19
N VAL A 403 -27.87 -18.37 -41.44
CA VAL A 403 -28.99 -18.77 -42.29
C VAL A 403 -28.44 -18.85 -43.71
N ALA A 404 -28.18 -20.08 -44.17
CA ALA A 404 -27.82 -20.32 -45.56
C ALA A 404 -29.01 -19.94 -46.44
N GLY A 405 -28.88 -18.84 -47.20
CA GLY A 405 -29.84 -18.49 -48.24
C GLY A 405 -29.89 -19.58 -49.33
N PRO A 406 -31.04 -19.76 -50.03
CA PRO A 406 -31.20 -20.81 -51.02
C PRO A 406 -30.21 -20.61 -52.19
N ARG A 407 -29.38 -21.61 -52.46
CA ARG A 407 -28.55 -21.65 -53.69
C ARG A 407 -29.47 -21.90 -54.90
N PRO A 408 -29.46 -21.05 -55.95
CA PRO A 408 -30.19 -21.32 -57.17
C PRO A 408 -29.48 -22.41 -58.00
N GLY A 409 -30.23 -23.47 -58.35
CA GLY A 409 -30.14 -24.18 -59.62
C GLY A 409 -28.85 -24.93 -59.97
N ALA A 410 -28.81 -26.23 -59.65
CA ALA A 410 -28.00 -27.20 -60.40
C ALA A 410 -28.92 -28.30 -60.95
N SER A 411 -29.54 -28.03 -62.10
CA SER A 411 -30.22 -29.03 -62.92
C SER A 411 -29.58 -29.06 -64.30
N GLY A 412 -28.75 -30.07 -64.55
CA GLY A 412 -28.24 -30.46 -65.86
C GLY A 412 -28.15 -32.00 -65.93
N PRO A 413 -28.47 -32.65 -67.07
CA PRO A 413 -28.93 -34.03 -67.10
C PRO A 413 -27.79 -35.05 -67.15
N ARG A 414 -28.05 -36.22 -66.55
CA ARG A 414 -27.23 -37.43 -66.60
C ARG A 414 -27.22 -38.02 -68.02
N GLY A 415 -26.05 -38.06 -68.65
CA GLY A 415 -25.75 -38.94 -69.78
C GLY A 415 -25.39 -40.34 -69.29
N GLN A 416 -26.10 -41.34 -69.81
CA GLN A 416 -25.86 -42.77 -69.62
C GLN A 416 -24.54 -43.20 -70.27
N GLY A 417 -23.74 -44.00 -69.56
CA GLY A 417 -22.61 -44.74 -70.12
C GLY A 417 -22.52 -46.10 -69.41
N GLN A 418 -22.96 -47.14 -70.12
CA GLN A 418 -22.86 -48.55 -69.74
C GLN A 418 -21.39 -48.99 -69.63
N GLY A 419 -21.07 -49.78 -68.61
CA GLY A 419 -19.79 -50.47 -68.48
C GLY A 419 -19.92 -51.64 -67.51
N GLU A 420 -19.71 -52.84 -68.02
CA GLU A 420 -20.07 -54.13 -67.45
C GLU A 420 -19.33 -54.56 -66.16
N ARG A 421 -20.13 -55.23 -65.31
CA ARG A 421 -19.85 -56.45 -64.53
C ARG A 421 -18.38 -56.86 -64.32
N ARG A 422 -17.98 -56.97 -63.05
CA ARG A 422 -17.61 -58.27 -62.45
C ARG A 422 -17.68 -58.26 -60.92
N ARG A 423 -18.53 -59.15 -60.39
CA ARG A 423 -18.66 -59.51 -58.98
C ARG A 423 -17.46 -60.34 -58.54
N ARG A 424 -16.89 -60.04 -57.38
CA ARG A 424 -16.31 -61.04 -56.46
C ARG A 424 -16.64 -60.65 -55.02
N ALA A 425 -17.25 -61.60 -54.31
CA ALA A 425 -17.61 -61.54 -52.90
C ALA A 425 -16.38 -61.84 -52.01
N PRO A 426 -16.43 -61.49 -50.70
CA PRO A 426 -15.29 -61.59 -49.80
C PRO A 426 -15.25 -62.94 -49.06
N PRO A 427 -14.11 -63.35 -48.48
CA PRO A 427 -14.09 -64.29 -47.37
C PRO A 427 -13.90 -63.56 -46.04
N GLN A 428 -14.20 -64.34 -44.99
CA GLN A 428 -14.36 -64.03 -43.57
C GLN A 428 -13.07 -63.57 -42.89
#